data_AF-A0A0C2GWN4-F1
#
_entry.id   AF-A0A0C2GWN4-F1
#
_cell.length_a   1.000
_cell.length_b   1.000
_cell.length_c   1.000
_cell.angle_alpha   90.00
_cell.angle_beta   90.00
_cell.angle_gamma   90.00
#
_symmetry.space_group_name_H-M   'P 1'
#
loop_
_entity.id
_entity.type
_entity.pdbx_description
1 polymer ?
#
loop_
_entity_poly.entity_id
_entity_poly.type
_entity_poly.pdbx_seq_one_letter_code
_entity_poly.pdbx_strand_id
1 'polypeptide(L)'
;MYSEFYLRIHNYLVARDASTALSLLINSISKKSLRLSSWSRTEWPTARVINLVTVDAEALAASAPFFHHAWAAVLEVVIALSLIYLTIGPPVLAAVAIMALYIPFNYCCSSIIRSYQE
;
A
#
# COMPACT_ATOMS: atom_id res chain seq x y z
N MET A 1 9.96 -3.33 23.94
CA MET A 1 8.62 -3.09 24.52
C MET A 1 8.06 -1.74 24.09
N TYR A 2 8.77 -0.63 24.30
CA TYR A 2 8.33 0.69 23.83
C TYR A 2 8.29 0.81 22.29
N SER A 3 9.29 0.27 21.58
CA SER A 3 9.32 0.29 20.11
C SER A 3 8.10 -0.40 19.47
N GLU A 4 7.78 -1.61 19.92
CA GLU A 4 6.59 -2.37 19.50
C GLU A 4 5.29 -1.60 19.75
N PHE A 5 5.19 -0.92 20.89
CA PHE A 5 4.01 -0.12 21.21
C PHE A 5 3.85 1.08 20.25
N TYR A 6 4.95 1.80 19.96
CA TYR A 6 4.93 2.91 18.99
C TYR A 6 4.61 2.45 17.58
N LEU A 7 5.17 1.32 17.13
CA LEU A 7 4.87 0.73 15.82
C LEU A 7 3.39 0.37 15.69
N ARG A 8 2.81 -0.23 16.73
CA ARG A 8 1.38 -0.59 16.75
C ARG A 8 0.48 0.65 16.71
N ILE A 9 0.84 1.70 17.46
CA ILE A 9 0.11 2.97 17.40
C ILE A 9 0.23 3.61 16.03
N HIS A 10 1.43 3.69 15.46
CA HIS A 10 1.66 4.27 14.15
C HIS A 10 0.86 3.54 13.06
N ASN A 11 0.96 2.22 13.00
CA ASN A 11 0.21 1.42 12.02
C ASN A 11 -1.30 1.57 12.21
N TYR A 12 -1.78 1.64 13.46
CA TYR A 12 -3.18 1.89 13.75
C TYR A 12 -3.64 3.28 13.26
N LEU A 13 -2.84 4.32 13.50
CA LEU A 13 -3.15 5.68 13.07
C LEU A 13 -3.19 5.79 11.54
N VAL A 14 -2.18 5.24 10.85
CA VAL A 14 -2.12 5.22 9.38
C VAL A 14 -3.32 4.47 8.80
N ALA A 15 -3.67 3.30 9.37
CA ALA A 15 -4.82 2.52 8.92
C ALA A 15 -6.14 3.25 9.17
N ARG A 16 -6.29 3.90 10.32
CA ARG A 16 -7.47 4.70 10.65
C ARG A 16 -7.63 5.87 9.69
N ASP A 17 -6.57 6.64 9.47
CA ASP A 17 -6.63 7.85 8.64
C ASP A 17 -6.93 7.49 7.18
N ALA A 18 -6.32 6.40 6.67
CA ALA A 18 -6.61 5.85 5.34
C ALA A 18 -8.08 5.40 5.21
N SER A 19 -8.58 4.60 6.16
CA SER A 19 -9.97 4.13 6.17
C SER A 19 -10.98 5.27 6.25
N THR A 20 -10.66 6.31 7.03
CA THR A 20 -11.53 7.48 7.18
C THR A 20 -11.58 8.29 5.87
N ALA A 21 -10.45 8.53 5.22
CA ALA A 21 -10.40 9.22 3.92
C ALA A 21 -11.20 8.47 2.85
N LEU A 22 -11.07 7.16 2.80
CA LEU A 22 -11.82 6.32 1.86
C LEU A 22 -13.32 6.31 2.16
N SER A 23 -13.71 6.28 3.44
CA SER A 23 -15.12 6.39 3.85
C SER A 23 -15.76 7.70 3.39
N LEU A 24 -15.01 8.81 3.42
CA LEU A 24 -15.47 10.10 2.90
C LEU A 24 -15.65 10.07 1.38
N LEU A 25 -14.73 9.46 0.65
CA LEU A 25 -14.83 9.27 -0.80
C LEU A 25 -16.04 8.41 -1.16
N ILE A 26 -16.22 7.26 -0.51
CA ILE A 26 -17.38 6.38 -0.66
C ILE A 26 -18.67 7.16 -0.44
N ASN A 27 -18.78 7.89 0.68
CA ASN A 27 -19.96 8.70 0.98
C ASN A 27 -20.24 9.74 -0.11
N SER A 28 -19.20 10.36 -0.68
CA SER A 28 -19.35 11.30 -1.79
C SER A 28 -19.89 10.63 -3.07
N ILE A 29 -19.40 9.43 -3.38
CA ILE A 29 -19.83 8.63 -4.54
C ILE A 29 -21.28 8.15 -4.35
N SER A 30 -21.62 7.67 -3.16
CA SER A 30 -22.99 7.26 -2.80
C SER A 30 -23.96 8.44 -2.89
N LYS A 31 -23.58 9.64 -2.44
CA LYS A 31 -24.42 10.85 -2.60
C LYS A 31 -24.58 11.24 -4.07
N LYS A 32 -23.51 11.12 -4.88
CA LYS A 32 -23.56 11.42 -6.31
C LYS A 32 -24.47 10.44 -7.05
N SER A 33 -24.44 9.15 -6.69
CA SER A 33 -25.23 8.12 -7.36
C SER A 33 -26.74 8.35 -7.24
N LEU A 34 -27.19 8.88 -6.11
CA LEU A 34 -28.59 9.28 -5.89
C LEU A 34 -29.04 10.41 -6.82
N ARG A 35 -28.11 11.25 -7.29
CA ARG A 35 -28.37 12.42 -8.14
C ARG A 35 -28.09 12.18 -9.63
N LEU A 36 -27.81 10.94 -10.05
CA LEU A 36 -27.52 10.62 -11.45
C LEU A 36 -28.78 10.75 -12.32
N SER A 37 -28.61 11.37 -13.49
CA SER A 37 -29.62 11.45 -14.56
C SER A 37 -29.93 10.08 -15.14
N SER A 38 -31.08 9.95 -15.84
CA SER A 38 -31.49 8.69 -16.46
C SER A 38 -30.47 8.16 -17.48
N TRP A 39 -29.87 9.04 -18.27
CA TRP A 39 -28.84 8.68 -19.26
C TRP A 39 -27.56 8.14 -18.61
N SER A 40 -27.03 8.79 -17.56
CA SER A 40 -25.86 8.26 -16.84
C SER A 40 -26.17 6.98 -16.06
N ARG A 41 -27.44 6.73 -15.70
CA ARG A 41 -27.86 5.52 -15.00
C ARG A 41 -27.80 4.27 -15.89
N THR A 42 -27.78 4.46 -17.20
CA THR A 42 -27.54 3.38 -18.19
C THR A 42 -26.08 2.90 -18.13
N GLU A 43 -25.11 3.82 -17.99
CA GLU A 43 -23.68 3.49 -17.86
C GLU A 43 -23.28 3.09 -16.42
N TRP A 44 -23.92 3.71 -15.42
CA TRP A 44 -23.68 3.48 -14.00
C TRP A 44 -24.95 3.04 -13.28
N PRO A 45 -25.35 1.76 -13.45
CA PRO A 45 -26.50 1.20 -12.73
C PRO A 45 -26.27 1.19 -11.22
N THR A 46 -27.34 1.32 -10.45
CA THR A 46 -27.29 1.30 -8.97
C THR A 46 -26.55 0.06 -8.43
N ALA A 47 -26.77 -1.12 -9.02
CA ALA A 47 -26.11 -2.36 -8.61
C ALA A 47 -24.57 -2.31 -8.79
N ARG A 48 -24.09 -1.72 -9.90
CA ARG A 48 -22.66 -1.53 -10.15
C ARG A 48 -22.05 -0.58 -9.13
N VAL A 49 -22.74 0.52 -8.82
CA VAL A 49 -22.25 1.51 -7.83
C VAL A 49 -22.22 0.90 -6.42
N ILE A 50 -23.21 0.10 -6.05
CA ILE A 50 -23.21 -0.59 -4.76
C ILE A 50 -22.02 -1.55 -4.68
N ASN A 51 -21.81 -2.38 -5.71
CA ASN A 51 -20.67 -3.30 -5.75
C ASN A 51 -19.33 -2.56 -5.62
N LEU A 52 -19.17 -1.45 -6.36
CA LEU A 52 -17.99 -0.59 -6.28
C LEU A 52 -17.77 -0.06 -4.85
N VAL A 53 -18.83 0.39 -4.20
CA VAL A 53 -18.77 0.96 -2.84
C VAL A 53 -18.53 -0.10 -1.77
N THR A 54 -19.05 -1.31 -1.93
CA THR A 54 -18.94 -2.35 -0.90
C THR A 54 -17.71 -3.22 -1.08
N VAL A 55 -17.44 -3.72 -2.29
CA VAL A 55 -16.36 -4.68 -2.52
C VAL A 55 -15.06 -3.95 -2.83
N ASP A 56 -15.06 -3.10 -3.85
CA ASP A 56 -13.81 -2.48 -4.32
C ASP A 56 -13.28 -1.48 -3.30
N ALA A 57 -14.16 -0.74 -2.63
CA ALA A 57 -13.74 0.23 -1.63
C ALA A 57 -13.25 -0.43 -0.32
N GLU A 58 -13.79 -1.58 0.06
CA GLU A 58 -13.29 -2.36 1.20
C GLU A 58 -11.89 -2.91 0.90
N ALA A 59 -11.69 -3.46 -0.30
CA ALA A 59 -10.36 -3.88 -0.76
C ALA A 59 -9.37 -2.71 -0.81
N LEU A 60 -9.81 -1.52 -1.25
CA LEU A 60 -8.99 -0.32 -1.26
C LEU A 60 -8.63 0.14 0.17
N ALA A 61 -9.57 0.04 1.12
CA ALA A 61 -9.31 0.36 2.53
C ALA A 61 -8.32 -0.58 3.19
N ALA A 62 -8.38 -1.87 2.86
CA ALA A 62 -7.42 -2.86 3.34
C ALA A 62 -6.02 -2.64 2.73
N SER A 63 -5.92 -2.16 1.49
CA SER A 63 -4.64 -1.97 0.77
C SER A 63 -3.95 -0.63 1.05
N ALA A 64 -4.68 0.41 1.41
CA ALA A 64 -4.15 1.75 1.60
C ALA A 64 -2.98 1.87 2.62
N PRO A 65 -2.97 1.16 3.77
CA PRO A 65 -1.84 1.19 4.69
C PRO A 65 -0.54 0.65 4.07
N PHE A 66 -0.65 -0.36 3.19
CA PHE A 66 0.52 -0.94 2.52
C PHE A 66 1.18 0.06 1.58
N PHE A 67 0.40 0.95 0.94
CA PHE A 67 0.97 2.04 0.16
C PHE A 67 1.81 2.97 1.03
N HIS A 68 1.34 3.31 2.23
CA HIS A 68 2.11 4.13 3.18
C HIS A 68 3.43 3.46 3.56
N HIS A 69 3.37 2.17 3.88
CA HIS A 69 4.56 1.39 4.21
C HIS A 69 5.54 1.28 3.04
N ALA A 70 5.05 1.20 1.80
CA ALA A 70 5.91 1.07 0.63
C ALA A 70 6.84 2.28 0.45
N TRP A 71 6.32 3.51 0.48
CA TRP A 71 7.18 4.70 0.34
C TRP A 71 7.99 5.00 1.59
N ALA A 72 7.45 4.71 2.78
CA ALA A 72 8.19 4.83 4.03
C ALA A 72 9.43 3.92 4.04
N ALA A 73 9.30 2.68 3.60
CA ALA A 73 10.42 1.73 3.50
C ALA A 73 11.51 2.22 2.52
N VAL A 74 11.12 2.82 1.38
CA VAL A 74 12.08 3.40 0.44
C VAL A 74 12.88 4.53 1.10
N LEU A 75 12.21 5.44 1.80
CA LEU A 75 12.89 6.51 2.52
C LEU A 75 13.79 5.98 3.63
N GLU A 76 13.33 4.99 4.39
CA GLU A 76 14.10 4.35 5.45
C GLU A 76 15.40 3.76 4.89
N VAL A 77 15.35 3.03 3.77
CA VAL A 77 16.53 2.48 3.11
C VAL A 77 17.48 3.59 2.66
N VAL A 78 16.97 4.65 2.02
CA VAL A 78 17.80 5.77 1.56
C VAL A 78 18.50 6.46 2.75
N ILE A 79 17.76 6.75 3.82
CA ILE A 79 18.30 7.38 5.02
C ILE A 79 19.35 6.47 5.67
N ALA A 80 19.04 5.19 5.86
CA ALA A 80 19.97 4.22 6.42
C ALA A 80 21.26 4.13 5.60
N LEU A 81 21.16 3.99 4.28
CA LEU A 81 22.32 3.91 3.40
C LEU A 81 23.17 5.18 3.44
N SER A 82 22.54 6.35 3.46
CA SER A 82 23.25 7.63 3.58
C SER A 82 23.98 7.77 4.92
N LEU A 83 23.38 7.35 6.04
CA LEU A 83 24.04 7.34 7.35
C LEU A 83 25.22 6.37 7.42
N ILE A 84 25.07 5.15 6.88
CA ILE A 84 26.15 4.16 6.88
C ILE A 84 27.29 4.63 5.97
N TYR A 85 26.99 5.25 4.83
CA TYR A 85 28.01 5.82 3.95
C TYR A 85 28.84 6.89 4.67
N LEU A 86 28.21 7.73 5.50
CA LEU A 86 28.90 8.75 6.29
C LEU A 86 29.77 8.17 7.42
N THR A 87 29.41 7.02 7.98
CA THR A 87 30.14 6.42 9.12
C THR A 87 31.25 5.45 8.70
N ILE A 88 31.05 4.66 7.65
CA ILE A 88 31.95 3.57 7.24
C ILE A 88 32.65 3.87 5.90
N GLY A 89 32.10 4.79 5.09
CA GLY A 89 32.66 5.16 3.80
C GLY A 89 32.32 4.17 2.66
N PRO A 90 33.21 4.02 1.64
CA PRO A 90 32.96 3.27 0.41
C PRO A 90 32.49 1.79 0.53
N PRO A 91 32.85 1.01 1.57
CA PRO A 91 32.46 -0.41 1.68
C PRO A 91 30.94 -0.66 1.63
N VAL A 92 30.11 0.34 1.95
CA VAL A 92 28.64 0.29 1.83
C VAL A 92 28.17 -0.11 0.43
N LEU A 93 28.91 0.29 -0.62
CA LEU A 93 28.55 -0.03 -2.00
C LEU A 93 28.53 -1.54 -2.28
N ALA A 94 29.40 -2.31 -1.61
CA ALA A 94 29.41 -3.77 -1.73
C ALA A 94 28.16 -4.39 -1.07
N ALA A 95 27.72 -3.87 0.08
CA ALA A 95 26.49 -4.31 0.74
C ALA A 95 25.23 -3.99 -0.09
N VAL A 96 25.19 -2.80 -0.70
CA VAL A 96 24.12 -2.41 -1.63
C VAL A 96 24.07 -3.33 -2.85
N ALA A 97 25.23 -3.71 -3.42
CA ALA A 97 25.30 -4.64 -4.54
C ALA A 97 24.75 -6.03 -4.18
N ILE A 98 25.05 -6.53 -2.97
CA ILE A 98 24.50 -7.81 -2.48
C ILE A 98 22.98 -7.72 -2.29
N MET A 99 22.47 -6.62 -1.70
CA MET A 99 21.03 -6.39 -1.58
C MET A 99 20.33 -6.30 -2.94
N ALA A 100 20.96 -5.65 -3.92
CA ALA A 100 20.42 -5.57 -5.28
C ALA A 100 20.33 -6.94 -5.96
N LEU A 101 21.28 -7.85 -5.70
CA LEU A 101 21.24 -9.24 -6.18
C LEU A 101 20.21 -10.10 -5.43
N TYR A 102 19.85 -9.73 -4.21
CA TYR A 102 18.83 -10.43 -3.43
C TYR A 102 17.42 -10.27 -4.01
N ILE A 103 17.13 -9.13 -4.64
CA ILE A 103 15.84 -8.86 -5.30
C ILE A 103 15.53 -9.86 -6.43
N PRO A 104 16.39 -10.06 -7.46
CA PRO A 104 16.14 -11.02 -8.52
C PRO A 104 16.16 -12.47 -8.01
N PHE A 105 16.96 -12.76 -6.98
CA PHE A 105 16.93 -14.07 -6.32
C PHE A 105 15.55 -14.37 -5.73
N ASN A 106 14.99 -13.44 -4.94
CA ASN A 106 13.64 -13.59 -4.39
C ASN A 106 12.57 -13.68 -5.49
N TYR A 107 12.71 -12.88 -6.55
CA TYR A 107 11.79 -12.93 -7.69
C TYR A 107 11.82 -14.31 -8.38
N CYS A 108 13.02 -14.87 -8.59
CA CYS A 108 13.18 -16.21 -9.14
C CYS A 108 12.53 -17.27 -8.23
N CYS A 109 12.83 -17.25 -6.93
CA CYS A 109 12.21 -18.17 -5.96
C CYS A 109 10.67 -18.03 -5.93
N SER A 110 10.15 -16.81 -5.94
CA SER A 110 8.71 -16.54 -5.99
C SER A 110 8.06 -17.08 -7.26
N SER A 111 8.72 -16.91 -8.42
CA SER A 111 8.24 -17.45 -9.70
C SER A 111 8.18 -18.98 -9.71
N ILE A 112 9.16 -19.63 -9.08
CA ILE A 112 9.20 -21.09 -8.91
C ILE A 112 8.06 -21.53 -7.99
N ILE A 113 7.87 -20.88 -6.84
CA ILE A 113 6.79 -21.20 -5.89
C ILE A 113 5.42 -21.05 -6.57
N ARG A 114 5.21 -19.99 -7.35
CA ARG A 114 3.97 -19.76 -8.11
C ARG A 114 3.70 -20.89 -9.10
N SER A 115 4.74 -21.45 -9.73
CA SER A 115 4.58 -22.58 -10.66
C SER A 115 4.10 -23.89 -10.00
N TYR A 116 4.19 -24.00 -8.67
CA TYR A 116 3.64 -25.13 -7.90
C TYR A 116 2.24 -24.87 -7.33
N GLN A 117 1.77 -23.61 -7.36
CA GLN A 117 0.46 -23.21 -6.85
C GLN A 117 -0.64 -23.15 -7.93
N GLU A 118 -0.23 -23.25 -9.20
CA GLU A 118 -1.12 -23.43 -10.37
C GLU A 118 -1.29 -24.93 -10.68
#